data_AF-E4T3B2-F1
#
_entry.id   AF-E4T3B2-F1
#
_cell.length_a   1.000
_cell.length_b   1.000
_cell.length_c   1.000
_cell.angle_alpha   90.00
_cell.angle_beta   90.00
_cell.angle_gamma   90.00
#
_symmetry.space_group_name_H-M   'P 1'
#
loop_
_entity.id
_entity.type
_entity.pdbx_description
1 polymer ?
#
loop_
_entity_poly.entity_id
_entity_poly.type
_entity_poly.pdbx_seq_one_letter_code
_entity_poly.pdbx_strand_id
1 'polypeptide(L)'
;MKQKPSLLFCLIMDLLGSASYLLPGVGEWFDVLWAPISAFIFYRAFGGKTGKIGSIINFLEEVIPFTDIIPTFTLAYIYNRIKKQ
;
A
#
# COMPACT_ATOMS: atom_id res chain seq x y z
N MET A 1 -14.99 12.99 10.99
CA MET A 1 -14.70 12.90 9.54
C MET A 1 -13.53 11.95 9.36
N LYS A 2 -13.65 10.83 8.64
CA LYS A 2 -12.48 9.97 8.37
C LYS A 2 -11.53 10.76 7.46
N GLN A 3 -10.41 11.21 8.01
CA GLN A 3 -9.34 11.89 7.27
C GLN A 3 -8.97 11.00 6.09
N LYS A 4 -9.17 11.50 4.86
CA LYS A 4 -8.75 10.79 3.66
C LYS A 4 -7.22 10.90 3.56
N PRO A 5 -6.51 9.83 3.17
CA PRO A 5 -5.08 9.91 2.94
C PRO A 5 -4.81 10.94 1.84
N SER A 6 -3.76 11.73 1.99
CA SER A 6 -3.33 12.67 0.95
C SER A 6 -2.67 11.91 -0.21
N LEU A 7 -2.67 12.49 -1.41
CA LEU A 7 -1.97 11.90 -2.55
C LEU A 7 -0.47 11.73 -2.26
N LEU A 8 0.13 12.71 -1.57
CA LEU A 8 1.53 12.64 -1.16
C LEU A 8 1.80 11.47 -0.21
N PHE A 9 0.90 11.21 0.74
CA PHE A 9 1.01 10.06 1.64
C PHE A 9 0.99 8.75 0.85
N CYS A 10 0.06 8.61 -0.11
CA CYS A 10 -0.04 7.41 -0.93
C CYS A 10 1.23 7.18 -1.76
N LEU A 11 1.76 8.25 -2.35
CA LEU A 11 3.00 8.20 -3.14
C LEU A 11 4.21 7.79 -2.30
N ILE A 12 4.31 8.29 -1.07
CA ILE A 12 5.38 7.90 -0.13
C ILE A 12 5.23 6.42 0.26
N MET A 13 4.01 5.95 0.55
CA MET A 13 3.80 4.54 0.91
C MET A 13 4.16 3.60 -0.24
N ASP A 14 3.75 3.91 -1.48
CA ASP A 14 4.10 3.11 -2.65
C ASP A 14 5.62 3.11 -2.90
N LEU A 15 6.31 4.25 -2.73
CA LEU A 15 7.77 4.32 -2.84
C LEU A 15 8.50 3.55 -1.74
N LEU A 16 7.91 3.44 -0.54
CA LEU A 16 8.48 2.66 0.55
C LEU A 16 8.33 1.15 0.32
N GLY A 17 7.20 0.69 -0.22
CA GLY A 17 7.05 -0.71 -0.66
C GLY A 17 8.03 -1.06 -1.78
N SER A 18 8.15 -0.21 -2.79
CA SER A 18 9.13 -0.40 -3.87
C SER A 18 10.60 -0.17 -3.43
N ALA A 19 10.87 0.27 -2.20
CA ALA A 19 12.24 0.49 -1.73
C ALA A 19 13.02 -0.85 -1.58
N SER A 20 12.32 -1.97 -1.45
CA SER A 20 12.90 -3.31 -1.41
C SER A 20 13.69 -3.66 -2.68
N TYR A 21 13.43 -2.99 -3.82
CA TYR A 21 14.23 -3.12 -5.05
C TYR A 21 15.59 -2.42 -5.03
N LEU A 22 15.82 -1.46 -4.12
CA LEU A 22 17.12 -0.77 -4.02
C LEU A 22 18.22 -1.69 -3.47
N LEU A 23 17.84 -2.69 -2.69
CA LEU A 23 18.74 -3.66 -2.05
C LEU A 23 18.16 -5.08 -2.18
N PRO A 24 18.28 -5.71 -3.37
CA PRO A 24 17.81 -7.08 -3.57
C PRO A 24 18.49 -8.02 -2.55
N GLY A 25 17.69 -8.81 -1.84
CA GLY A 25 18.15 -9.70 -0.76
C GLY A 25 18.06 -9.15 0.66
N VAL A 26 18.05 -7.82 0.89
CA VAL A 26 17.76 -7.23 2.23
C VAL A 26 16.31 -6.74 2.30
N GLY A 27 15.80 -6.19 1.19
CA GLY A 27 14.39 -5.78 1.06
C GLY A 27 13.42 -6.92 1.33
N GLU A 28 13.65 -8.11 0.77
CA GLU A 28 12.77 -9.28 0.92
C GLU A 28 12.62 -9.75 2.39
N TRP A 29 13.64 -9.56 3.24
CA TRP A 29 13.51 -9.82 4.68
C TRP A 29 12.72 -8.73 5.40
N PHE A 30 12.83 -7.50 4.93
CA PHE A 30 12.07 -6.38 5.44
C PHE A 30 10.58 -6.54 5.12
N ASP A 31 10.25 -7.06 3.94
CA ASP A 31 8.88 -7.31 3.48
C ASP A 31 8.10 -8.25 4.42
N VAL A 32 8.77 -9.18 5.12
CA VAL A 32 8.14 -10.05 6.14
C VAL A 32 7.53 -9.24 7.29
N LEU A 33 8.19 -8.15 7.70
CA LEU A 33 7.70 -7.23 8.74
C LEU A 33 6.87 -6.10 8.13
N TRP A 34 7.26 -5.62 6.96
CA TRP A 34 6.66 -4.46 6.32
C TRP A 34 5.30 -4.78 5.70
N ALA A 35 5.11 -5.94 5.05
CA ALA A 35 3.83 -6.33 4.48
C ALA A 35 2.64 -6.25 5.48
N PRO A 36 2.71 -6.83 6.70
CA PRO A 36 1.60 -6.71 7.66
C PRO A 36 1.43 -5.28 8.19
N ILE A 37 2.51 -4.50 8.29
CA ILE A 37 2.47 -3.09 8.70
C ILE A 37 1.82 -2.23 7.60
N SER A 38 2.26 -2.38 6.36
CA SER A 38 1.76 -1.71 5.16
C SER A 38 0.26 -2.00 4.96
N ALA A 39 -0.15 -3.26 5.09
CA ALA A 39 -1.55 -3.67 5.07
C ALA A 39 -2.40 -3.03 6.20
N PHE A 40 -1.87 -2.96 7.42
CA PHE A 40 -2.56 -2.33 8.54
C PHE A 40 -2.72 -0.81 8.33
N ILE A 41 -1.66 -0.15 7.86
CA ILE A 41 -1.68 1.27 7.50
C ILE A 41 -2.73 1.52 6.41
N PHE A 42 -2.75 0.69 5.37
CA PHE A 42 -3.74 0.77 4.28
C PHE A 42 -5.17 0.66 4.81
N TYR A 43 -5.45 -0.35 5.63
CA TYR A 43 -6.77 -0.58 6.22
C TYR A 43 -7.22 0.64 7.03
N ARG A 44 -6.32 1.23 7.82
CA ARG A 44 -6.61 2.40 8.65
C ARG A 44 -6.79 3.67 7.81
N ALA A 45 -6.01 3.83 6.75
CA ALA A 45 -6.04 5.00 5.87
C ALA A 45 -7.33 5.07 5.03
N PHE A 46 -7.69 3.99 4.35
CA PHE A 46 -8.84 3.98 3.44
C PHE A 46 -10.15 3.60 4.15
N GLY A 47 -10.09 2.67 5.10
CA GLY A 47 -11.25 2.17 5.84
C GLY A 47 -12.37 1.58 4.98
N GLY A 48 -13.40 1.04 5.63
CA GLY A 48 -14.57 0.49 4.94
C GLY A 48 -14.23 -0.72 4.06
N LYS A 49 -14.99 -0.91 2.97
CA LYS A 49 -14.78 -2.03 2.03
C LYS A 49 -13.49 -1.89 1.22
N THR A 50 -13.19 -0.67 0.74
CA THR A 50 -11.95 -0.38 -0.01
C THR A 50 -10.71 -0.62 0.84
N GLY A 51 -10.71 -0.18 2.11
CA GLY A 51 -9.61 -0.43 3.03
C GLY A 51 -9.39 -1.92 3.31
N LYS A 52 -10.45 -2.72 3.48
CA LYS A 52 -10.32 -4.18 3.70
C LYS A 52 -9.76 -4.93 2.49
N ILE A 53 -10.30 -4.64 1.30
CA ILE A 53 -9.89 -5.35 0.09
C ILE A 53 -8.49 -4.90 -0.31
N GLY A 54 -8.24 -3.59 -0.31
CA GLY A 54 -6.93 -3.05 -0.69
C GLY A 54 -5.83 -3.41 0.30
N SER A 55 -6.11 -3.57 1.61
CA SER A 55 -5.09 -4.06 2.56
C SER A 55 -4.65 -5.50 2.28
N ILE A 56 -5.57 -6.35 1.80
CA ILE A 56 -5.23 -7.73 1.43
C ILE A 56 -4.42 -7.74 0.14
N ILE A 57 -4.80 -6.93 -0.84
CA ILE A 57 -4.05 -6.79 -2.10
C ILE A 57 -2.64 -6.27 -1.82
N ASN A 58 -2.53 -5.19 -1.04
CA ASN A 58 -1.24 -4.62 -0.63
C ASN A 58 -0.38 -5.61 0.16
N PHE A 59 -0.98 -6.41 1.04
CA PHE A 59 -0.24 -7.45 1.76
C PHE A 59 0.35 -8.50 0.80
N LEU A 60 -0.46 -8.97 -0.15
CA LEU A 60 -0.03 -9.97 -1.13
C LEU A 60 1.04 -9.43 -2.07
N GLU A 61 0.92 -8.16 -2.45
CA GLU A 61 1.89 -7.48 -3.28
C GLU A 61 3.28 -7.45 -2.63
N GLU A 62 3.34 -7.16 -1.33
CA GLU A 62 4.61 -7.02 -0.58
C GLU A 62 5.19 -8.38 -0.17
N VAL A 63 4.36 -9.40 0.02
CA VAL A 63 4.86 -10.76 0.31
C VAL A 63 5.40 -11.46 -0.93
N ILE A 64 4.89 -11.09 -2.11
CA ILE A 64 5.30 -11.72 -3.37
C ILE A 64 6.44 -10.88 -3.96
N PRO A 65 7.67 -11.40 -4.00
CA PRO A 65 8.76 -10.68 -4.64
C PRO A 65 8.39 -10.43 -6.11
N PHE A 66 8.86 -9.32 -6.67
CA PHE A 66 8.56 -8.84 -8.01
C PHE A 66 7.19 -8.16 -8.22
N THR A 67 6.28 -8.18 -7.24
CA THR A 67 4.98 -7.48 -7.39
C THR A 67 4.92 -6.08 -6.77
N ASP A 68 5.87 -5.69 -5.92
CA ASP A 68 6.01 -4.38 -5.24
C ASP A 68 6.14 -3.14 -6.13
N ILE A 69 5.97 -3.29 -7.44
CA ILE A 69 6.00 -2.19 -8.42
C ILE A 69 4.61 -1.56 -8.57
N ILE A 70 3.56 -2.20 -8.06
CA ILE A 70 2.19 -1.77 -8.29
C ILE A 70 1.85 -0.67 -7.27
N PRO A 71 1.52 0.57 -7.69
CA PRO A 71 1.28 1.65 -6.74
C PRO A 71 -0.12 1.54 -6.10
N THR A 72 -0.33 0.54 -5.24
CA THR A 72 -1.62 0.14 -4.67
C THR A 72 -2.25 1.23 -3.80
N PHE A 73 -1.47 2.00 -3.02
CA PHE A 73 -1.99 3.15 -2.29
C PHE A 73 -2.51 4.24 -3.23
N THR A 74 -1.74 4.55 -4.28
CA THR A 74 -2.13 5.57 -5.27
C THR A 74 -3.36 5.14 -6.08
N LEU A 75 -3.45 3.86 -6.48
CA LEU A 75 -4.62 3.32 -7.16
C LEU A 75 -5.88 3.42 -6.29
N ALA A 76 -5.77 3.07 -5.00
CA ALA A 76 -6.88 3.18 -4.06
C ALA A 76 -7.30 4.63 -3.82
N TYR A 77 -6.34 5.56 -3.80
CA TYR A 77 -6.61 6.99 -3.74
C TYR A 77 -7.40 7.48 -4.95
N ILE A 78 -6.98 7.12 -6.16
CA ILE A 78 -7.68 7.47 -7.40
C ILE A 78 -9.09 6.86 -7.41
N TYR A 79 -9.22 5.57 -7.09
CA TYR A 79 -10.51 4.89 -7.01
C TYR A 79 -11.49 5.58 -6.05
N ASN A 80 -11.03 5.94 -4.85
CA ASN A 80 -11.85 6.64 -3.86
C ASN A 80 -12.11 8.12 -4.23
N ARG A 81 -11.31 8.69 -5.14
CA ARG A 81 -11.54 10.03 -5.68
C ARG A 81 -12.58 10.02 -6.79
N ILE A 82 -12.52 9.04 -7.70
CA ILE A 82 -13.51 8.84 -8.77
C ILE A 82 -14.87 8.47 -8.18
N LYS A 83 -14.93 7.53 -7.22
CA LYS A 83 -16.20 7.10 -6.59
C LYS A 83 -16.89 8.17 -5.75
N LYS A 84 -16.21 9.29 -5.47
CA LYS A 84 -16.77 10.42 -4.70
C LYS A 84 -17.14 11.61 -5.60
N GLN A 85 -16.97 11.51 -6.92
CA GLN A 85 -17.83 12.23 -7.86
C GLN A 85 -19.17 11.51 -7.97
#